data_AF-A0AAV6AXT8-F1
#
_entry.id   AF-A0AAV6AXT8-F1
#
_cell.length_a   1.000
_cell.length_b   1.000
_cell.length_c   1.000
_cell.angle_alpha   90.00
_cell.angle_beta   90.00
_cell.angle_gamma   90.00
#
_symmetry.space_group_name_H-M   'P 1'
#
loop_
_entity.id
_entity.type
_entity.pdbx_description
1 polymer ?
#
loop_
_entity_poly.entity_id
_entity_poly.type
_entity_poly.pdbx_seq_one_letter_code
_entity_poly.pdbx_strand_id
1 'polypeptide(L)'
;MAAHTKHPSRNVCLICHGPITVHHEARNGVCDQPRCKKESLLRWIARRRQGAAAALRQKVLEHRDAVAKSLGLNDTDAFAVATVPANTRPTVKLPHRRKRWFRNGLAKLLAEIREQRLRSVVQPLPAEEFPSASQFGEELPYVLAGCTSCRGHCCRLGGTRAFLDTLTLQRYGEAHPRLSLRDVLRAYMKKLPERSVQGSCVFHGEKGCTLPRAMRAAICNTYHCKELKDLQRLSAKAVLIVAAGDGAVVRSSFFNAGATKLIPKSEVPNFEVPEALLPDVEK
;
A
#
# COMPACT_ATOMS: atom_id res chain seq x y z
N MET A 1 48.82 10.56 -40.52
CA MET A 1 48.04 11.74 -40.07
C MET A 1 46.61 11.29 -39.79
N ALA A 2 46.28 10.96 -38.54
CA ALA A 2 44.92 10.56 -38.16
C ALA A 2 44.13 11.81 -37.73
N ALA A 3 43.06 12.11 -38.45
CA ALA A 3 42.16 13.21 -38.15
C ALA A 3 41.41 12.91 -36.83
N HIS A 4 41.70 13.67 -35.78
CA HIS A 4 40.87 13.70 -34.58
C HIS A 4 39.50 14.30 -34.93
N THR A 5 38.50 13.45 -35.05
CA THR A 5 37.08 13.85 -35.11
C THR A 5 36.73 14.56 -33.81
N LYS A 6 36.67 15.90 -33.85
CA LYS A 6 36.13 16.72 -32.75
C LYS A 6 34.67 16.35 -32.54
N HIS A 7 34.40 15.64 -31.45
CA HIS A 7 33.04 15.44 -30.99
C HIS A 7 32.43 16.82 -30.69
N PRO A 8 31.27 17.20 -31.25
CA PRO A 8 30.70 18.52 -31.00
C PRO A 8 30.25 18.58 -29.54
N SER A 9 31.06 19.22 -28.70
CA SER A 9 30.78 19.43 -27.29
C SER A 9 29.80 20.59 -27.13
N ARG A 10 28.69 20.37 -26.41
CA ARG A 10 27.70 21.40 -26.07
C ARG A 10 28.32 22.54 -25.26
N ASN A 11 29.44 22.32 -24.56
CA ASN A 11 30.20 23.28 -23.74
C ASN A 11 29.37 24.07 -22.69
N VAL A 12 28.07 23.84 -22.58
CA VAL A 12 27.15 24.49 -21.65
C VAL A 12 26.34 23.48 -20.85
N CYS A 13 26.07 23.81 -19.59
CA CYS A 13 25.26 23.01 -18.68
C CYS A 13 23.80 22.94 -19.15
N LEU A 14 23.20 21.75 -19.15
CA LEU A 14 21.79 21.55 -19.52
C LEU A 14 20.77 22.19 -18.55
N ILE A 15 21.23 22.67 -17.38
CA ILE A 15 20.35 23.26 -16.36
C ILE A 15 20.54 24.77 -16.27
N CYS A 16 21.77 25.25 -16.04
CA CYS A 16 22.03 26.67 -15.83
C CYS A 16 22.65 27.37 -17.04
N HIS A 17 22.92 26.64 -18.13
CA HIS A 17 23.59 27.16 -19.34
C HIS A 17 24.99 27.75 -19.13
N GLY A 18 25.57 27.64 -17.92
CA GLY A 18 26.95 28.03 -17.64
C GLY A 18 27.96 27.08 -18.29
N PRO A 19 29.24 27.50 -18.42
CA PRO A 19 30.26 26.71 -19.09
C PRO A 19 30.51 25.37 -18.38
N ILE A 20 30.74 24.31 -19.15
CA ILE A 20 31.10 22.99 -18.63
C ILE A 20 32.31 22.42 -19.36
N THR A 21 33.02 21.51 -18.68
CA THR A 21 34.16 20.79 -19.27
C THR A 21 33.67 19.60 -20.08
N VAL A 22 34.54 19.05 -20.94
CA VAL A 22 34.28 17.81 -21.68
C VAL A 22 33.94 16.64 -20.74
N HIS A 23 34.55 16.59 -19.54
CA HIS A 23 34.23 15.58 -18.53
C HIS A 23 32.80 15.70 -17.98
N HIS A 24 32.29 16.92 -17.79
CA HIS A 24 30.89 17.12 -17.38
C HIS A 24 29.92 16.66 -18.47
N GLU A 25 30.27 16.93 -19.73
CA GLU A 25 29.47 16.50 -20.88
C GLU A 25 29.41 14.98 -21.01
N ALA A 26 30.55 14.30 -20.91
CA ALA A 26 30.63 12.84 -20.97
C ALA A 26 29.83 12.11 -19.88
N ARG A 27 29.64 12.74 -18.70
CA ARG A 27 28.83 12.15 -17.62
C ARG A 27 27.34 12.34 -17.83
N ASN A 28 26.89 13.58 -17.88
CA ASN A 28 25.47 13.91 -17.96
C ASN A 28 25.15 15.31 -18.50
N GLY A 29 26.15 16.08 -18.95
CA GLY A 29 25.94 17.45 -19.43
C GLY A 29 25.58 18.46 -18.35
N VAL A 30 25.88 18.18 -17.06
CA VAL A 30 25.49 19.04 -15.94
C VAL A 30 26.70 19.43 -15.09
N CYS A 31 26.87 20.74 -14.88
CA CYS A 31 27.95 21.32 -14.08
C CYS A 31 27.87 20.90 -12.59
N ASP A 32 28.93 21.20 -11.84
CA ASP A 32 29.10 20.81 -10.43
C ASP A 32 28.38 21.72 -9.42
N GLN A 33 27.63 22.73 -9.88
CA GLN A 33 26.82 23.52 -8.97
C GLN A 33 25.76 22.65 -8.28
N PRO A 34 25.63 22.71 -6.94
CA PRO A 34 24.68 21.88 -6.19
C PRO A 34 23.24 21.96 -6.71
N ARG A 35 22.78 23.16 -7.10
CA ARG A 35 21.46 23.37 -7.71
C ARG A 35 21.25 22.55 -8.99
N CYS A 36 22.29 22.48 -9.85
CA CYS A 36 22.21 21.79 -11.14
C CYS A 36 22.26 20.28 -10.96
N LYS A 37 23.10 19.77 -10.04
CA LYS A 37 23.11 18.34 -9.70
C LYS A 37 21.79 17.88 -9.09
N LYS A 38 21.22 18.66 -8.16
CA LYS A 38 19.89 18.37 -7.58
C LYS A 38 18.80 18.31 -8.64
N GLU A 39 18.73 19.32 -9.51
CA GLU A 39 17.74 19.37 -10.59
C GLU A 39 17.91 18.21 -11.58
N SER A 40 19.14 17.89 -11.97
CA SER A 40 19.44 16.75 -12.84
C SER A 40 19.00 15.42 -12.22
N LEU A 41 19.27 15.22 -10.92
CA LEU A 41 18.81 14.06 -10.18
C LEU A 41 17.28 13.98 -10.14
N LEU A 42 16.59 15.08 -9.86
CA LEU A 42 15.12 15.12 -9.85
C LEU A 42 14.53 14.79 -11.23
N ARG A 43 15.09 15.33 -12.31
CA ARG A 43 14.69 15.00 -13.69
C ARG A 43 14.96 13.55 -14.03
N TRP A 44 16.07 12.98 -13.58
CA TRP A 44 16.38 11.57 -13.76
C TRP A 44 15.38 10.68 -13.00
N ILE A 45 15.07 11.00 -11.73
CA ILE A 45 14.05 10.29 -10.94
C ILE A 45 12.68 10.38 -11.64
N ALA A 46 12.28 11.55 -12.11
CA ALA A 46 11.01 11.77 -12.82
C ALA A 46 10.94 10.94 -14.12
N ARG A 47 11.97 10.99 -14.97
CA ARG A 47 12.03 10.20 -16.21
C ARG A 47 11.97 8.71 -15.93
N ARG A 48 12.72 8.23 -14.93
CA ARG A 48 12.71 6.81 -14.52
C ARG A 48 11.33 6.39 -14.01
N ARG A 49 10.65 7.23 -13.23
CA ARG A 49 9.27 6.98 -12.78
C ARG A 49 8.28 6.96 -13.93
N GLN A 50 8.39 7.89 -14.88
CA GLN A 50 7.54 7.92 -16.08
C GLN A 50 7.73 6.66 -16.94
N GLY A 51 8.98 6.29 -17.23
CA GLY A 51 9.28 5.06 -17.97
C GLY A 51 8.75 3.80 -17.28
N ALA A 52 8.96 3.69 -15.95
CA ALA A 52 8.42 2.58 -15.17
C ALA A 52 6.88 2.54 -15.17
N ALA A 53 6.22 3.70 -15.08
CA ALA A 53 4.77 3.80 -15.14
C ALA A 53 4.22 3.42 -16.52
N ALA A 54 4.87 3.84 -17.61
CA ALA A 54 4.49 3.46 -18.97
C ALA A 54 4.64 1.94 -19.19
N ALA A 55 5.77 1.36 -18.76
CA ALA A 55 6.00 -0.08 -18.84
C ALA A 55 4.97 -0.88 -18.03
N LEU A 56 4.62 -0.42 -16.81
CA LEU A 56 3.57 -1.06 -16.02
C LEU A 56 2.20 -0.95 -16.70
N ARG A 57 1.86 0.22 -17.26
CA ARG A 57 0.60 0.42 -17.99
C ARG A 57 0.47 -0.56 -19.14
N GLN A 58 1.53 -0.77 -19.91
CA GLN A 58 1.55 -1.74 -21.00
C GLN A 58 1.24 -3.16 -20.50
N LYS A 59 1.93 -3.61 -19.45
CA LYS A 59 1.67 -4.93 -18.83
C LYS A 59 0.24 -5.07 -18.29
N VAL A 60 -0.34 -3.98 -17.78
CA VAL A 60 -1.73 -3.97 -17.29
C VAL A 60 -2.72 -4.14 -18.44
N LEU A 61 -2.46 -3.52 -19.60
CA LEU A 61 -3.29 -3.69 -20.80
C LEU A 61 -3.18 -5.11 -21.37
N GLU A 62 -1.96 -5.65 -21.48
CA GLU A 62 -1.75 -7.04 -21.90
C GLU A 62 -2.47 -8.03 -20.97
N HIS A 63 -2.38 -7.80 -19.65
CA HIS A 63 -3.08 -8.61 -18.66
C HIS A 63 -4.61 -8.46 -18.76
N ARG A 64 -5.11 -7.25 -19.05
CA ARG A 64 -6.55 -7.01 -19.30
C ARG A 64 -7.03 -7.86 -20.48
N ASP A 65 -6.30 -7.84 -21.59
CA ASP A 65 -6.69 -8.54 -22.81
C ASP A 65 -6.67 -10.07 -22.60
N ALA A 66 -5.67 -10.57 -21.88
CA ALA A 66 -5.59 -11.98 -21.49
C ALA A 66 -6.77 -12.39 -20.59
N VAL A 67 -7.13 -11.56 -19.59
CA VAL A 67 -8.29 -11.81 -18.73
C VAL A 67 -9.59 -11.77 -19.52
N ALA A 68 -9.78 -10.77 -20.39
CA ALA A 68 -10.97 -10.67 -21.24
C ALA A 68 -11.16 -11.94 -22.08
N LYS A 69 -10.10 -12.39 -22.76
CA LYS A 69 -10.09 -13.65 -23.51
C LYS A 69 -10.45 -14.86 -22.65
N SER A 70 -9.88 -14.97 -21.44
CA SER A 70 -10.16 -16.07 -20.51
C SER A 70 -11.60 -16.10 -20.00
N LEU A 71 -12.27 -14.94 -19.97
CA LEU A 71 -13.65 -14.79 -19.55
C LEU A 71 -14.64 -14.83 -20.73
N GLY A 72 -14.16 -15.03 -21.97
CA GLY A 72 -15.00 -14.98 -23.17
C GLY A 72 -15.58 -13.59 -23.45
N LEU A 73 -14.94 -12.54 -22.95
CA LEU A 73 -15.34 -11.15 -23.19
C LEU A 73 -14.67 -10.66 -24.48
N ASN A 74 -15.47 -10.43 -25.52
CA ASN A 74 -14.98 -9.97 -26.82
C ASN A 74 -14.76 -8.44 -26.87
N ASP A 75 -15.36 -7.71 -25.93
CA ASP A 75 -15.23 -6.26 -25.81
C ASP A 75 -14.50 -5.89 -24.52
N THR A 76 -13.26 -5.42 -24.66
CA THR A 76 -12.44 -4.96 -23.52
C THR A 76 -12.83 -3.59 -23.00
N ASP A 77 -13.64 -2.84 -23.74
CA ASP A 77 -14.16 -1.53 -23.33
C ASP A 77 -15.46 -1.68 -22.52
N ALA A 78 -16.02 -2.89 -22.44
CA ALA A 78 -17.17 -3.22 -21.61
C ALA A 78 -16.89 -3.17 -20.09
N PHE A 79 -15.62 -3.10 -19.66
CA PHE A 79 -15.25 -3.01 -18.26
C PHE A 79 -14.06 -2.09 -18.02
N ALA A 80 -14.06 -1.39 -16.87
CA ALA A 80 -12.95 -0.52 -16.50
C ALA A 80 -11.77 -1.31 -15.94
N VAL A 81 -10.56 -0.73 -15.99
CA VAL A 81 -9.37 -1.28 -15.32
C VAL A 81 -8.92 -0.33 -14.22
N ALA A 82 -8.78 -0.85 -13.00
CA ALA A 82 -8.23 -0.13 -11.86
C ALA A 82 -6.95 -0.81 -11.38
N THR A 83 -5.92 -0.03 -11.05
CA THR A 83 -4.67 -0.57 -10.48
C THR A 83 -4.58 -0.27 -9.00
N VAL A 84 -4.29 -1.28 -8.18
CA VAL A 84 -4.02 -1.15 -6.74
C VAL A 84 -2.62 -1.66 -6.41
N PRO A 85 -1.98 -1.21 -5.30
CA PRO A 85 -0.69 -1.74 -4.90
C PRO A 85 -0.79 -3.22 -4.51
N ALA A 86 0.19 -4.04 -4.88
CA ALA A 86 0.29 -5.42 -4.43
C ALA A 86 1.15 -5.50 -3.16
N ASN A 87 0.58 -6.00 -2.06
CA ASN A 87 1.38 -6.48 -0.95
C ASN A 87 1.84 -7.93 -1.22
N THR A 88 3.12 -8.11 -1.49
CA THR A 88 3.78 -9.39 -1.79
C THR A 88 4.55 -9.97 -0.60
N ARG A 89 4.53 -9.27 0.55
CA ARG A 89 5.30 -9.71 1.73
C ARG A 89 4.80 -11.07 2.23
N PRO A 90 5.70 -11.98 2.62
CA PRO A 90 5.32 -13.30 3.08
C PRO A 90 4.64 -13.24 4.44
N THR A 91 3.80 -14.23 4.71
CA THR A 91 3.27 -14.48 6.05
C THR A 91 4.26 -15.34 6.84
N VAL A 92 4.74 -14.82 7.96
CA VAL A 92 5.72 -15.49 8.84
C VAL A 92 5.14 -15.71 10.23
N LYS A 93 5.67 -16.65 11.01
CA LYS A 93 5.31 -16.79 12.43
C LYS A 93 5.48 -15.46 13.15
N LEU A 94 4.47 -14.98 13.86
CA LEU A 94 4.50 -13.69 14.53
C LEU A 94 5.59 -13.71 15.63
N PRO A 95 6.69 -12.95 15.49
CA PRO A 95 7.83 -13.04 16.41
C PRO A 95 7.45 -12.64 17.84
N HIS A 96 7.96 -13.38 18.83
CA HIS A 96 7.71 -13.10 20.25
C HIS A 96 8.07 -11.66 20.65
N ARG A 97 9.15 -11.10 20.09
CA ARG A 97 9.54 -9.70 20.29
C ARG A 97 8.44 -8.73 19.85
N ARG A 98 7.80 -8.96 18.70
CA ARG A 98 6.69 -8.14 18.21
C ARG A 98 5.44 -8.27 19.08
N LYS A 99 5.11 -9.49 19.55
CA LYS A 99 4.03 -9.72 20.52
C LYS A 99 4.25 -8.93 21.81
N ARG A 100 5.48 -8.95 22.34
CA ARG A 100 5.88 -8.19 23.53
C ARG A 100 5.81 -6.68 23.31
N TRP A 101 6.29 -6.18 22.18
CA TRP A 101 6.18 -4.76 21.85
C TRP A 101 4.73 -4.28 21.75
N PHE A 102 3.88 -5.06 21.08
CA PHE A 102 2.45 -4.75 21.03
C PHE A 102 1.82 -4.76 22.43
N ARG A 103 2.07 -5.80 23.24
CA ARG A 103 1.59 -5.89 24.62
C ARG A 103 2.00 -4.66 25.45
N ASN A 104 3.27 -4.27 25.37
CA ASN A 104 3.79 -3.14 26.13
C ASN A 104 3.17 -1.82 25.66
N GLY A 105 3.04 -1.60 24.36
CA GLY A 105 2.38 -0.40 23.81
C GLY A 105 0.91 -0.32 24.21
N LEU A 106 0.18 -1.43 24.11
CA LEU A 106 -1.22 -1.51 24.51
C LEU A 106 -1.40 -1.30 26.03
N ALA A 107 -0.51 -1.86 26.85
CA ALA A 107 -0.54 -1.64 28.30
C ALA A 107 -0.32 -0.16 28.67
N LYS A 108 0.54 0.57 27.93
CA LYS A 108 0.74 2.01 28.12
C LYS A 108 -0.54 2.80 27.82
N LEU A 109 -1.19 2.54 26.68
CA LEU A 109 -2.47 3.19 26.34
C LEU A 109 -3.55 2.94 27.41
N LEU A 110 -3.63 1.72 27.94
CA LEU A 110 -4.58 1.39 29.00
C LEU A 110 -4.22 2.07 30.34
N ALA A 111 -2.93 2.24 30.64
CA ALA A 111 -2.49 3.02 31.80
C ALA A 111 -2.87 4.50 31.67
N GLU A 112 -2.68 5.09 30.48
CA GLU A 112 -3.10 6.46 30.17
C GLU A 112 -4.61 6.64 30.38
N ILE A 113 -5.45 5.71 29.90
CA ILE A 113 -6.91 5.73 30.14
C ILE A 113 -7.22 5.65 31.65
N ARG A 114 -6.50 4.81 32.40
CA ARG A 114 -6.70 4.70 33.85
C ARG A 114 -6.37 6.01 34.54
N GLU A 115 -5.26 6.64 34.20
CA GLU A 115 -4.84 7.93 34.77
C GLU A 115 -5.84 9.04 34.43
N GLN A 116 -6.34 9.09 33.20
CA GLN A 116 -7.40 10.02 32.80
C GLN A 116 -8.66 9.84 33.65
N ARG A 117 -9.12 8.59 33.86
CA ARG A 117 -10.27 8.29 34.72
C ARG A 117 -10.07 8.67 36.20
N LEU A 118 -8.83 8.62 36.69
CA LEU A 118 -8.50 9.02 38.07
C LEU A 118 -8.44 10.54 38.24
N ARG A 119 -7.97 11.26 37.22
CA ARG A 119 -7.87 12.74 37.22
C ARG A 119 -9.21 13.41 36.95
N SER A 120 -10.07 12.78 36.15
CA SER A 120 -11.39 13.29 35.80
C SER A 120 -12.44 12.77 36.79
N VAL A 121 -12.95 13.64 37.67
CA VAL A 121 -14.31 13.49 38.21
C VAL A 121 -15.24 13.58 37.00
N VAL A 122 -15.68 12.42 36.50
CA VAL A 122 -16.66 12.16 35.43
C VAL A 122 -17.01 13.41 34.60
N GLN A 123 -16.13 13.80 33.67
CA GLN A 123 -16.63 14.50 32.49
C GLN A 123 -16.98 13.43 31.46
N PRO A 124 -18.26 13.31 31.07
CA PRO A 124 -18.64 12.47 29.96
C PRO A 124 -17.80 12.88 28.76
N LEU A 125 -17.13 11.92 28.14
CA LEU A 125 -16.55 12.17 26.82
C LEU A 125 -17.69 12.67 25.91
N PRO A 126 -17.45 13.69 25.06
CA PRO A 126 -18.49 14.20 24.17
C PRO A 126 -19.15 13.04 23.42
N ALA A 127 -20.47 12.93 23.54
CA ALA A 127 -21.26 11.84 22.94
C ALA A 127 -21.19 11.83 21.40
N GLU A 128 -20.66 12.88 20.78
CA GLU A 128 -20.70 13.09 19.33
C GLU A 128 -19.49 12.59 18.53
N GLU A 129 -18.39 12.14 19.14
CA GLU A 129 -17.15 11.87 18.37
C GLU A 129 -16.74 10.40 18.22
N PHE A 130 -17.49 9.45 18.80
CA PHE A 130 -17.16 8.03 18.67
C PHE A 130 -18.09 7.35 17.68
N PRO A 131 -17.72 7.23 16.39
CA PRO A 131 -18.42 6.33 15.50
C PRO A 131 -18.35 4.92 16.12
N SER A 132 -19.52 4.46 16.56
CA SER A 132 -19.81 3.12 17.02
C SER A 132 -19.55 2.13 15.88
N ALA A 133 -19.33 0.87 16.23
CA ALA A 133 -19.04 -0.16 15.23
C ALA A 133 -20.15 -0.30 14.16
N SER A 134 -21.40 0.02 14.53
CA SER A 134 -22.56 0.03 13.62
C SER A 134 -22.67 1.28 12.76
N GLN A 135 -21.94 2.35 13.08
CA GLN A 135 -21.86 3.56 12.24
C GLN A 135 -20.88 3.41 11.06
N PHE A 136 -20.10 2.33 11.01
CA PHE A 136 -19.33 1.99 9.82
C PHE A 136 -20.25 1.24 8.85
N GLY A 137 -20.77 1.94 7.84
CA GLY A 137 -21.61 1.36 6.80
C GLY A 137 -20.94 0.19 6.07
N GLU A 138 -21.75 -0.59 5.35
CA GLU A 138 -21.22 -1.67 4.50
C GLU A 138 -20.31 -1.08 3.40
N GLU A 139 -19.14 -1.68 3.25
CA GLU A 139 -18.19 -1.28 2.21
C GLU A 139 -18.73 -1.71 0.85
N LEU A 140 -18.63 -0.83 -0.16
CA LEU A 140 -19.04 -1.17 -1.51
C LEU A 140 -18.27 -2.42 -1.99
N PRO A 141 -18.94 -3.45 -2.55
CA PRO A 141 -18.31 -4.74 -2.86
C PRO A 141 -17.03 -4.65 -3.72
N TYR A 142 -17.00 -3.73 -4.68
CA TYR A 142 -15.82 -3.53 -5.53
C TYR A 142 -14.66 -2.82 -4.80
N VAL A 143 -14.95 -1.97 -3.81
CA VAL A 143 -13.92 -1.39 -2.94
C VAL A 143 -13.31 -2.46 -2.04
N LEU A 144 -14.14 -3.37 -1.54
CA LEU A 144 -13.68 -4.55 -0.82
C LEU A 144 -12.83 -5.47 -1.71
N ALA A 145 -13.22 -5.67 -2.97
CA ALA A 145 -12.41 -6.40 -3.95
C ALA A 145 -11.05 -5.71 -4.19
N GLY A 146 -11.03 -4.38 -4.25
CA GLY A 146 -9.82 -3.56 -4.30
C GLY A 146 -8.86 -3.83 -3.13
N CYS A 147 -9.37 -3.74 -1.91
CA CYS A 147 -8.62 -4.05 -0.69
C CYS A 147 -8.11 -5.50 -0.68
N THR A 148 -8.93 -6.45 -1.12
CA THR A 148 -8.63 -7.88 -1.14
C THR A 148 -7.53 -8.20 -2.14
N SER A 149 -7.60 -7.63 -3.35
CA SER A 149 -6.56 -7.77 -4.37
C SER A 149 -5.24 -7.13 -3.94
N CYS A 150 -5.32 -5.98 -3.26
CA CYS A 150 -4.15 -5.32 -2.66
C CYS A 150 -3.48 -6.17 -1.57
N ARG A 151 -4.28 -6.91 -0.76
CA ARG A 151 -3.86 -7.63 0.45
C ARG A 151 -3.20 -6.71 1.49
N GLY A 152 -3.82 -5.56 1.74
CA GLY A 152 -3.47 -4.70 2.88
C GLY A 152 -2.12 -4.00 2.78
N HIS A 153 -1.78 -3.42 1.63
CA HIS A 153 -0.55 -2.62 1.48
C HIS A 153 -0.48 -1.45 2.49
N CYS A 154 -1.61 -0.77 2.74
CA CYS A 154 -1.69 0.30 3.75
C CYS A 154 -1.55 -0.21 5.19
N CYS A 155 -1.93 -1.46 5.47
CA CYS A 155 -1.82 -2.07 6.80
C CYS A 155 -0.36 -2.13 7.30
N ARG A 156 0.63 -1.97 6.41
CA ARG A 156 2.05 -1.93 6.80
C ARG A 156 2.38 -0.82 7.78
N LEU A 157 1.66 0.30 7.70
CA LEU A 157 1.90 1.46 8.54
C LEU A 157 1.45 1.24 10.00
N GLY A 158 0.63 0.22 10.27
CA GLY A 158 0.14 -0.06 11.61
C GLY A 158 1.19 -0.67 12.55
N GLY A 159 2.17 -1.40 12.00
CA GLY A 159 3.26 -2.01 12.78
C GLY A 159 2.78 -2.73 14.06
N THR A 160 3.49 -2.52 15.17
CA THR A 160 3.08 -3.04 16.50
C THR A 160 2.21 -2.08 17.30
N ARG A 161 1.74 -0.97 16.70
CA ARG A 161 0.75 -0.08 17.33
C ARG A 161 -0.67 -0.39 16.85
N ALA A 162 -0.81 -1.02 15.69
CA ALA A 162 -2.07 -1.35 15.04
C ALA A 162 -3.03 -0.16 14.89
N PHE A 163 -2.47 1.06 14.82
CA PHE A 163 -3.20 2.33 14.87
C PHE A 163 -4.09 2.52 16.11
N LEU A 164 -3.93 1.70 17.15
CA LEU A 164 -4.71 1.82 18.37
C LEU A 164 -4.25 3.06 19.15
N ASP A 165 -5.22 3.76 19.70
CA ASP A 165 -5.10 4.91 20.59
C ASP A 165 -6.04 4.75 21.79
N THR A 166 -6.01 5.71 22.71
CA THR A 166 -6.85 5.68 23.92
C THR A 166 -8.34 5.69 23.56
N LEU A 167 -8.73 6.49 22.58
CA LEU A 167 -10.11 6.62 22.10
C LEU A 167 -10.68 5.29 21.58
N THR A 168 -9.90 4.56 20.78
CA THR A 168 -10.30 3.24 20.24
C THR A 168 -10.56 2.25 21.38
N LEU A 169 -9.72 2.26 22.41
CA LEU A 169 -9.82 1.34 23.55
C LEU A 169 -10.93 1.74 24.52
N GLN A 170 -11.15 3.03 24.73
CA GLN A 170 -12.28 3.57 25.51
C GLN A 170 -13.60 3.15 24.89
N ARG A 171 -13.80 3.36 23.57
CA ARG A 171 -14.98 2.91 22.85
C ARG A 171 -15.23 1.40 23.00
N TYR A 172 -14.17 0.60 22.89
CA TYR A 172 -14.30 -0.84 23.09
C TYR A 172 -14.71 -1.20 24.53
N GLY A 173 -14.15 -0.50 25.53
CA GLY A 173 -14.49 -0.68 26.94
C GLY A 173 -15.92 -0.24 27.28
N GLU A 174 -16.41 0.86 26.69
CA GLU A 174 -17.79 1.33 26.86
C GLU A 174 -18.81 0.35 26.28
N ALA A 175 -18.51 -0.23 25.12
CA ALA A 175 -19.34 -1.29 24.54
C ALA A 175 -19.30 -2.61 25.35
N HIS A 176 -18.37 -2.75 26.30
CA HIS A 176 -18.19 -3.94 27.12
C HIS A 176 -17.94 -3.57 28.59
N PRO A 177 -18.91 -2.94 29.29
CA PRO A 177 -18.70 -2.30 30.60
C PRO A 177 -18.32 -3.27 31.71
N ARG A 178 -18.54 -4.58 31.51
CA ARG A 178 -18.15 -5.64 32.45
C ARG A 178 -16.66 -6.01 32.36
N LEU A 179 -15.93 -5.53 31.36
CA LEU A 179 -14.51 -5.85 31.17
C LEU A 179 -13.62 -4.86 31.92
N SER A 180 -12.68 -5.37 32.72
CA SER A 180 -11.61 -4.53 33.25
C SER A 180 -10.61 -4.15 32.16
N LEU A 181 -9.78 -3.13 32.40
CA LEU A 181 -8.68 -2.78 31.48
C LEU A 181 -7.72 -3.96 31.22
N ARG A 182 -7.53 -4.84 32.21
CA ARG A 182 -6.75 -6.08 32.05
C ARG A 182 -7.45 -7.07 31.12
N ASP A 183 -8.77 -7.15 31.16
CA ASP A 183 -9.55 -8.00 30.26
C ASP A 183 -9.55 -7.46 28.84
N VAL A 184 -9.61 -6.14 28.66
CA VAL A 184 -9.41 -5.48 27.36
C VAL A 184 -8.05 -5.85 26.78
N LEU A 185 -6.96 -5.73 27.55
CA LEU A 185 -5.63 -6.17 27.12
C LEU A 185 -5.65 -7.64 26.66
N ARG A 186 -6.26 -8.53 27.45
CA ARG A 186 -6.35 -9.96 27.12
C ARG A 186 -7.15 -10.20 25.84
N ALA A 187 -8.25 -9.47 25.64
CA ALA A 187 -9.10 -9.56 24.47
C ALA A 187 -8.33 -9.24 23.18
N TYR A 188 -7.57 -8.13 23.16
CA TYR A 188 -6.73 -7.77 22.02
C TYR A 188 -5.57 -8.77 21.81
N MET A 189 -4.90 -9.20 22.87
CA MET A 189 -3.82 -10.19 22.78
C MET A 189 -4.31 -11.52 22.20
N LYS A 190 -5.53 -11.96 22.52
CA LYS A 190 -6.15 -13.17 21.97
C LYS A 190 -6.42 -13.08 20.46
N LYS A 191 -6.48 -11.88 19.89
CA LYS A 191 -6.69 -11.66 18.44
C LYS A 191 -5.39 -11.65 17.64
N LEU A 192 -4.23 -11.72 18.29
CA LEU A 192 -2.97 -11.83 17.57
C LEU A 192 -2.93 -13.15 16.76
N PRO A 193 -2.62 -13.10 15.46
CA PRO A 193 -2.50 -14.32 14.68
C PRO A 193 -1.25 -15.11 15.09
N GLU A 194 -1.26 -16.41 14.82
CA GLU A 194 -0.04 -17.21 14.91
C GLU A 194 0.99 -16.78 13.86
N ARG A 195 0.53 -16.51 12.63
CA ARG A 195 1.32 -16.03 11.52
C ARG A 195 0.83 -14.68 11.03
N SER A 196 1.74 -13.71 10.89
CA SER A 196 1.44 -12.35 10.43
C SER A 196 2.24 -12.02 9.18
N VAL A 197 1.71 -11.16 8.32
CA VAL A 197 2.46 -10.58 7.20
C VAL A 197 3.70 -9.85 7.73
N GLN A 198 4.86 -10.21 7.18
CA GLN A 198 6.14 -9.65 7.59
C GLN A 198 6.14 -8.13 7.43
N GLY A 199 6.67 -7.42 8.43
CA GLY A 199 6.77 -5.95 8.40
C GLY A 199 5.43 -5.21 8.33
N SER A 200 4.30 -5.87 8.62
CA SER A 200 2.98 -5.25 8.58
C SER A 200 2.36 -5.00 9.97
N CYS A 201 1.11 -4.54 10.03
CA CYS A 201 0.33 -4.48 11.28
C CYS A 201 0.35 -5.85 12.00
N VAL A 202 0.42 -5.84 13.33
CA VAL A 202 0.51 -7.05 14.15
C VAL A 202 -0.71 -7.97 14.01
N PHE A 203 -1.86 -7.43 13.63
CA PHE A 203 -3.11 -8.18 13.35
C PHE A 203 -3.28 -8.57 11.88
N HIS A 204 -2.31 -8.26 11.01
CA HIS A 204 -2.39 -8.63 9.60
C HIS A 204 -2.02 -10.11 9.44
N GLY A 205 -3.03 -10.99 9.53
CA GLY A 205 -2.89 -12.41 9.32
C GLY A 205 -2.94 -12.79 7.84
N GLU A 206 -2.89 -14.10 7.58
CA GLU A 206 -2.87 -14.65 6.22
C GLU A 206 -4.14 -14.35 5.40
N LYS A 207 -5.30 -14.39 6.05
CA LYS A 207 -6.62 -14.11 5.46
C LYS A 207 -7.06 -12.66 5.64
N GLY A 208 -6.13 -11.76 5.98
CA GLY A 208 -6.39 -10.36 6.29
C GLY A 208 -6.38 -10.06 7.79
N CYS A 209 -7.04 -8.98 8.20
CA CYS A 209 -7.00 -8.51 9.58
C CYS A 209 -7.76 -9.46 10.53
N THR A 210 -7.07 -10.00 11.53
CA THR A 210 -7.66 -10.89 12.54
C THR A 210 -8.46 -10.15 13.62
N LEU A 211 -8.38 -8.82 13.62
CA LEU A 211 -9.13 -7.98 14.52
C LEU A 211 -10.54 -7.73 13.94
N PRO A 212 -11.63 -8.02 14.67
CA PRO A 212 -13.00 -7.68 14.26
C PRO A 212 -13.17 -6.18 14.08
N ARG A 213 -14.07 -5.72 13.18
CA ARG A 213 -14.26 -4.28 12.88
C ARG A 213 -14.52 -3.43 14.13
N ALA A 214 -15.31 -3.96 15.08
CA ALA A 214 -15.61 -3.30 16.35
C ALA A 214 -14.38 -3.04 17.24
N MET A 215 -13.29 -3.80 17.06
CA MET A 215 -12.04 -3.64 17.79
C MET A 215 -10.98 -2.84 17.01
N ARG A 216 -11.24 -2.54 15.73
CA ARG A 216 -10.28 -1.80 14.89
C ARG A 216 -10.28 -0.32 15.23
N ALA A 217 -9.12 0.32 15.09
CA ALA A 217 -9.02 1.78 15.11
C ALA A 217 -9.95 2.42 14.07
N ALA A 218 -10.40 3.65 14.30
CA ALA A 218 -11.29 4.35 13.37
C ALA A 218 -10.71 4.40 11.95
N ILE A 219 -9.41 4.74 11.81
CA ILE A 219 -8.71 4.77 10.52
C ILE A 219 -8.76 3.43 9.77
N CYS A 220 -8.74 2.29 10.49
CA CYS A 220 -8.82 0.97 9.87
C CYS A 220 -10.22 0.65 9.31
N ASN A 221 -11.25 1.40 9.71
CA ASN A 221 -12.62 1.24 9.25
C ASN A 221 -13.02 2.25 8.16
N THR A 222 -12.32 3.38 8.04
CA THR A 222 -12.72 4.50 7.17
C THR A 222 -11.67 4.87 6.12
N TYR A 223 -10.44 4.39 6.22
CA TYR A 223 -9.38 4.79 5.30
C TYR A 223 -9.49 4.09 3.94
N HIS A 224 -9.57 4.90 2.89
CA HIS A 224 -9.35 4.48 1.51
C HIS A 224 -8.08 5.12 0.96
N CYS A 225 -7.19 4.32 0.38
CA CYS A 225 -5.99 4.83 -0.29
C CYS A 225 -6.37 5.55 -1.59
N LYS A 226 -5.41 6.27 -2.19
CA LYS A 226 -5.64 7.01 -3.44
C LYS A 226 -6.24 6.10 -4.52
N GLU A 227 -5.70 4.91 -4.68
CA GLU A 227 -6.12 3.95 -5.70
C GLU A 227 -7.56 3.45 -5.48
N LEU A 228 -7.99 3.29 -4.22
CA LEU A 228 -9.38 2.94 -3.91
C LEU A 228 -10.33 4.11 -4.13
N LYS A 229 -9.90 5.33 -3.82
CA LYS A 229 -10.67 6.54 -4.13
C LYS A 229 -10.83 6.73 -5.64
N ASP A 230 -9.79 6.43 -6.41
CA ASP A 230 -9.85 6.46 -7.87
C ASP A 230 -10.79 5.36 -8.40
N LEU A 231 -10.75 4.15 -7.82
CA LEU A 231 -11.69 3.07 -8.10
C LEU A 231 -13.15 3.46 -7.80
N GLN A 232 -13.43 4.13 -6.69
CA GLN A 232 -14.77 4.64 -6.33
C GLN A 232 -15.35 5.66 -7.30
N ARG A 233 -14.49 6.35 -8.06
CA ARG A 233 -14.91 7.30 -9.08
C ARG A 233 -15.23 6.63 -10.42
N LEU A 234 -14.96 5.34 -10.56
CA LEU A 234 -15.32 4.60 -11.77
C LEU A 234 -16.83 4.36 -11.76
N SER A 235 -17.50 4.78 -12.84
CA SER A 235 -18.93 4.55 -13.07
C SER A 235 -19.24 3.21 -13.73
N ALA A 236 -18.24 2.32 -13.86
CA ALA A 236 -18.36 1.09 -14.64
C ALA A 236 -19.14 0.00 -13.90
N LYS A 237 -20.02 -0.70 -14.62
CA LYS A 237 -20.79 -1.85 -14.11
C LYS A 237 -19.89 -3.07 -13.82
N ALA A 238 -18.74 -3.14 -14.49
CA ALA A 238 -17.73 -4.15 -14.30
C ALA A 238 -16.34 -3.50 -14.24
N VAL A 239 -15.46 -4.04 -13.39
CA VAL A 239 -14.09 -3.56 -13.22
C VAL A 239 -13.11 -4.72 -13.03
N LEU A 240 -12.03 -4.69 -13.79
CA LEU A 240 -10.84 -5.48 -13.56
C LEU A 240 -9.91 -4.72 -12.62
N ILE A 241 -9.71 -5.26 -11.43
CA ILE A 241 -8.82 -4.70 -10.42
C ILE A 241 -7.50 -5.45 -10.50
N VAL A 242 -6.44 -4.75 -10.86
CA VAL A 242 -5.10 -5.29 -11.04
C VAL A 242 -4.22 -4.87 -9.87
N ALA A 243 -3.71 -5.85 -9.11
CA ALA A 243 -2.73 -5.59 -8.07
C ALA A 243 -1.31 -5.64 -8.66
N ALA A 244 -0.61 -4.52 -8.60
CA ALA A 244 0.74 -4.37 -9.15
C ALA A 244 1.77 -3.96 -8.10
N GLY A 245 2.98 -4.49 -8.23
CA GLY A 245 4.11 -4.20 -7.35
C GLY A 245 5.42 -4.43 -8.10
N ASP A 246 6.45 -3.65 -7.76
CA ASP A 246 7.80 -3.81 -8.33
C ASP A 246 7.84 -3.83 -9.88
N GLY A 247 6.97 -3.03 -10.52
CA GLY A 247 6.90 -2.92 -11.99
C GLY A 247 6.24 -4.13 -12.70
N ALA A 248 5.52 -4.97 -11.96
CA ALA A 248 4.83 -6.13 -12.50
C ALA A 248 3.38 -6.26 -12.00
N VAL A 249 2.55 -6.90 -12.82
CA VAL A 249 1.25 -7.40 -12.40
C VAL A 249 1.46 -8.64 -11.54
N VAL A 250 0.89 -8.63 -10.33
CA VAL A 250 1.04 -9.72 -9.35
C VAL A 250 -0.19 -10.62 -9.34
N ARG A 251 -1.39 -10.04 -9.42
CA ARG A 251 -2.68 -10.73 -9.40
C ARG A 251 -3.80 -9.77 -9.81
N SER A 252 -4.98 -10.32 -10.07
CA SER A 252 -6.17 -9.50 -10.36
C SER A 252 -7.45 -10.09 -9.79
N SER A 253 -8.50 -9.27 -9.74
CA SER A 253 -9.86 -9.71 -9.49
C SER A 253 -10.79 -9.03 -10.48
N PHE A 254 -11.73 -9.78 -11.03
CA PHE A 254 -12.78 -9.23 -11.86
C PHE A 254 -14.05 -9.08 -11.02
N PHE A 255 -14.57 -7.86 -10.97
CA PHE A 255 -15.84 -7.54 -10.31
C PHE A 255 -16.88 -7.19 -11.37
N ASN A 256 -18.05 -7.80 -11.26
CA ASN A 256 -19.25 -7.43 -11.99
C ASN A 256 -20.39 -7.33 -10.97
N ALA A 257 -21.40 -6.48 -11.21
CA ALA A 257 -22.50 -6.18 -10.29
C ALA A 257 -23.29 -7.41 -9.76
N GLY A 258 -23.06 -8.62 -10.29
CA GLY A 258 -23.60 -9.89 -9.78
C GLY A 258 -22.58 -10.91 -9.22
N ALA A 259 -21.27 -10.69 -9.33
CA ALA A 259 -20.24 -11.64 -8.85
C ALA A 259 -18.83 -11.02 -8.72
N THR A 260 -18.07 -11.46 -7.70
CA THR A 260 -16.62 -11.21 -7.61
C THR A 260 -15.87 -12.50 -7.91
N LYS A 261 -15.01 -12.51 -8.93
CA LYS A 261 -14.11 -13.63 -9.23
C LYS A 261 -12.66 -13.21 -8.99
N LEU A 262 -11.98 -13.88 -8.07
CA LEU A 262 -10.53 -13.76 -7.89
C LEU A 262 -9.84 -14.53 -9.03
N ILE A 263 -8.89 -13.88 -9.70
CA ILE A 263 -8.13 -14.49 -10.80
C ILE A 263 -6.65 -14.53 -10.37
N PRO A 264 -6.17 -15.66 -9.82
CA PRO A 264 -4.76 -15.81 -9.46
C PRO A 264 -3.88 -15.80 -10.72
N LYS A 265 -2.63 -15.34 -10.57
CA LYS A 265 -1.65 -15.28 -11.69
C LYS A 265 -1.46 -16.64 -12.37
N SER A 266 -1.63 -17.75 -11.64
CA SER A 266 -1.50 -19.12 -12.16
C SER A 266 -2.60 -19.54 -13.14
N GLU A 267 -3.73 -18.84 -13.17
CA GLU A 267 -4.85 -19.11 -14.11
C GLU A 267 -4.78 -18.22 -15.36
N VAL A 268 -3.74 -17.37 -15.47
CA VAL A 268 -3.41 -16.61 -16.66
C VAL A 268 -2.08 -17.18 -17.17
N PRO A 269 -1.92 -17.49 -18.48
CA PRO A 269 -0.71 -18.15 -18.97
C PRO A 269 0.57 -17.46 -18.47
N ASN A 270 1.47 -18.25 -17.89
CA ASN A 270 2.74 -17.78 -17.36
C ASN A 270 3.51 -17.02 -18.45
N PHE A 271 3.69 -15.73 -18.26
CA PHE A 271 4.74 -14.99 -18.96
C PHE A 271 5.98 -14.99 -18.06
N GLU A 272 6.96 -15.78 -18.46
CA GLU A 272 8.33 -15.67 -17.95
C GLU A 272 8.83 -14.24 -18.18
N VAL A 273 9.45 -13.69 -17.15
CA VAL A 273 10.16 -12.41 -17.24
C VAL A 273 11.47 -12.71 -17.94
N PRO A 274 11.81 -12.11 -19.09
CA PRO A 274 13.15 -12.27 -19.67
C PRO A 274 14.19 -11.74 -18.68
N GLU A 275 15.10 -12.61 -18.28
CA GLU A 275 16.26 -12.33 -17.44
C GLU A 275 17.31 -11.54 -18.23
N ALA A 276 16.97 -10.31 -18.61
CA ALA A 276 17.88 -9.40 -19.28
C ALA A 276 17.58 -7.99 -18.82
N LEU A 277 18.27 -7.55 -17.75
CA LEU A 277 18.67 -6.16 -17.43
C LEU A 277 19.26 -6.09 -16.00
N LEU A 278 20.19 -7.00 -15.68
CA LEU A 278 21.21 -6.71 -14.67
C LEU A 278 22.38 -6.06 -15.41
N PRO A 279 22.76 -4.80 -15.12
CA PRO A 279 24.04 -4.31 -15.60
C PRO A 279 25.16 -5.09 -14.91
N ASP A 280 26.14 -5.54 -15.71
CA ASP A 280 27.42 -6.06 -15.25
C ASP A 280 28.02 -5.13 -14.21
N VAL A 281 28.12 -5.63 -12.98
CA VAL A 281 28.96 -5.03 -11.96
C VAL A 281 30.35 -5.62 -12.18
N GLU A 282 31.12 -4.99 -13.07
CA GLU A 282 32.55 -5.23 -13.14
C GLU A 282 33.23 -4.75 -11.85
N LYS A 283 34.28 -5.49 -11.48
CA LYS A 283 35.12 -5.37 -10.28
C LYS A 283 35.91 -4.06 -10.24
#